data_AF-A0A6A5ZGB1-F1
#
_entry.id   AF-A0A6A5ZGB1-F1
#
_cell.length_a   1.000
_cell.length_b   1.000
_cell.length_c   1.000
_cell.angle_alpha   90.00
_cell.angle_beta   90.00
_cell.angle_gamma   90.00
#
_symmetry.space_group_name_H-M   'P 1'
#
loop_
_entity.id
_entity.type
_entity.pdbx_description
1 polymer ?
#
loop_
_entity_poly.entity_id
_entity_poly.type
_entity_poly.pdbx_seq_one_letter_code
_entity_poly.pdbx_strand_id
1 'polypeptide(L)'
;MRIGLQDKVIGKNQNRPGKQASYIKKRKELQKEVEGLEWRLFERQRNLDQMNKALDGAIGTYAQTSCLQLTTNMSKTLPRELRDIVYSYILDEEEIGTVVQQVRLQLESECCTHAPCSFSIPLFMDTRFVPLPVAKEVLELIADHHARTPDIANTEVVPKSARQFLDMQALHLPVPVSRFFSESDLRIKLHLADLLPFLNFDIPDEEDSQLEILIESVRQILLDVPAHPNRVLTLELWEARSNGSEKEALRTGLLGTVEEIKRRGFKEVSIGWYSRRTS
;
A
#
# COMPACT_ATOMS: atom_id res chain seq x y z
N MET A 1 -79.27 -38.03 41.59
CA MET A 1 -78.43 -38.34 42.76
C MET A 1 -77.00 -37.96 42.40
N ARG A 2 -76.31 -37.21 43.27
CA ARG A 2 -74.91 -36.72 43.18
C ARG A 2 -74.62 -35.69 42.09
N ILE A 3 -74.47 -34.40 42.41
CA ILE A 3 -73.39 -33.68 43.17
C ILE A 3 -72.31 -33.19 42.20
N GLY A 4 -72.02 -31.88 42.25
CA GLY A 4 -70.82 -31.29 41.63
C GLY A 4 -70.88 -29.77 41.49
N LEU A 5 -70.81 -29.07 42.63
CA LEU A 5 -70.64 -27.62 42.77
C LEU A 5 -69.19 -27.17 42.46
N GLN A 6 -69.06 -25.88 42.07
CA GLN A 6 -67.83 -25.03 42.08
C GLN A 6 -66.81 -25.33 40.95
N ASP A 7 -66.27 -24.40 40.16
CA ASP A 7 -65.88 -23.00 40.37
C ASP A 7 -65.82 -22.22 39.04
N LYS A 8 -66.32 -20.98 39.05
CA LYS A 8 -65.55 -19.76 38.72
C LYS A 8 -66.51 -18.60 38.50
N VAL A 9 -66.43 -17.65 39.43
CA VAL A 9 -67.05 -16.34 39.34
C VAL A 9 -66.69 -15.72 37.99
N ILE A 10 -67.70 -15.67 37.11
CA ILE A 10 -67.75 -14.79 35.95
C ILE A 10 -67.82 -13.38 36.53
N GLY A 11 -66.64 -12.78 36.76
CA GLY A 11 -66.52 -11.36 37.05
C GLY A 11 -67.06 -10.60 35.85
N LYS A 12 -68.30 -10.12 35.97
CA LYS A 12 -68.99 -9.32 34.97
C LYS A 12 -68.13 -8.11 34.66
N ASN A 13 -67.50 -8.20 33.50
CA ASN A 13 -66.78 -7.17 32.78
C ASN A 13 -67.76 -6.04 32.45
N GLN A 14 -68.11 -5.21 33.45
CA GLN A 14 -68.77 -3.94 33.21
C GLN A 14 -67.74 -2.98 32.61
N ASN A 15 -67.47 -3.20 31.32
CA ASN A 15 -66.94 -2.22 30.40
C ASN A 15 -67.73 -0.92 30.60
N ARG A 16 -67.12 0.05 31.29
CA ARG A 16 -67.60 1.44 31.28
C ARG A 16 -67.09 2.05 29.98
N PRO A 17 -67.90 2.19 28.91
CA PRO A 17 -67.45 2.71 27.60
C PRO A 17 -66.77 4.08 27.73
N GLY A 18 -67.16 4.89 28.73
CA GLY A 18 -66.51 6.17 29.02
C GLY A 18 -65.05 6.10 29.46
N LYS A 19 -64.62 5.03 30.15
CA LYS A 19 -63.20 4.83 30.51
C LYS A 19 -62.38 4.40 29.30
N GLN A 20 -62.91 3.49 28.47
CA GLN A 20 -62.22 2.99 27.29
C GLN A 20 -62.02 4.08 26.23
N ALA A 21 -63.03 4.93 25.99
CA ALA A 21 -62.90 6.09 25.11
C ALA A 21 -61.86 7.11 25.62
N SER A 22 -61.80 7.34 26.93
CA SER A 22 -60.80 8.20 27.57
C SER A 22 -59.36 7.67 27.38
N TYR A 23 -59.14 6.35 27.55
CA TYR A 23 -57.83 5.73 27.31
C TYR A 23 -57.42 5.79 25.84
N ILE A 24 -58.35 5.56 24.90
CA ILE A 24 -58.06 5.67 23.46
C ILE A 24 -57.68 7.10 23.09
N LYS A 25 -58.40 8.11 23.61
CA LYS A 25 -58.08 9.52 23.40
C LYS A 25 -56.69 9.86 23.94
N LYS A 26 -56.39 9.48 25.19
CA LYS A 26 -55.08 9.72 25.81
C LYS A 26 -53.94 8.98 25.11
N ARG A 27 -54.18 7.76 24.62
CA ARG A 27 -53.20 7.02 23.79
C ARG A 27 -52.90 7.74 22.49
N LYS A 28 -53.92 8.29 21.79
CA LYS A 28 -53.72 9.07 20.57
C LYS A 28 -52.97 10.39 20.82
N GLU A 29 -53.25 11.05 21.95
CA GLU A 29 -52.53 12.26 22.36
C GLU A 29 -51.06 11.96 22.65
N LEU A 30 -50.77 10.92 23.45
CA LEU A 30 -49.41 10.47 23.74
C LEU A 30 -48.68 10.00 22.47
N GLN A 31 -49.36 9.32 21.56
CA GLN A 31 -48.75 8.89 20.30
C GLN A 31 -48.33 10.08 19.45
N LYS A 32 -49.17 11.12 19.34
CA LYS A 32 -48.79 12.37 18.66
C LYS A 32 -47.62 13.08 19.36
N GLU A 33 -47.58 13.04 20.68
CA GLU A 33 -46.48 13.62 21.45
C GLU A 33 -45.16 12.87 21.23
N VAL A 34 -45.21 11.54 21.20
CA VAL A 34 -44.06 10.67 20.86
C VAL A 34 -43.58 10.94 19.44
N GLU A 35 -44.48 10.93 18.45
CA GLU A 35 -44.14 11.23 17.05
C GLU A 35 -43.50 12.63 16.91
N GLY A 36 -44.02 13.63 17.65
CA GLY A 36 -43.45 14.98 17.69
C GLY A 36 -42.11 15.08 18.42
N LEU A 37 -41.84 14.19 19.39
CA LEU A 37 -40.52 14.09 20.05
C LEU A 37 -39.51 13.38 19.14
N GLU A 38 -39.91 12.31 18.46
CA GLU A 38 -39.09 11.58 17.49
C GLU A 38 -38.66 12.49 16.34
N TRP A 39 -39.59 13.28 15.78
CA TRP A 39 -39.24 14.26 14.74
C TRP A 39 -38.22 15.30 15.23
N ARG A 40 -38.42 15.84 16.43
CA ARG A 40 -37.48 16.82 17.02
C ARG A 40 -36.11 16.20 17.31
N LEU A 41 -36.05 14.94 17.74
CA LEU A 41 -34.79 14.21 17.93
C LEU A 41 -34.09 14.01 16.58
N PHE A 42 -34.83 13.63 15.54
CA PHE A 42 -34.30 13.48 14.20
C PHE A 42 -33.72 14.80 13.65
N GLU A 43 -34.44 15.91 13.76
CA GLU A 43 -33.94 17.23 13.35
C GLU A 43 -32.68 17.64 14.12
N ARG A 44 -32.66 17.42 15.44
CA ARG A 44 -31.48 17.72 16.27
C ARG A 44 -30.28 16.87 15.87
N GLN A 45 -30.46 15.58 15.62
CA GLN A 45 -29.38 14.70 15.18
C GLN A 45 -28.84 15.16 13.82
N ARG A 46 -29.72 15.45 12.87
CA ARG A 46 -29.31 15.99 11.56
C ARG A 46 -28.52 17.29 11.69
N ASN A 47 -28.94 18.20 12.56
CA ASN A 47 -28.23 19.46 12.80
C ASN A 47 -26.85 19.21 13.44
N LEU A 48 -26.75 18.29 14.40
CA LEU A 48 -25.46 17.88 14.99
C LEU A 48 -24.53 17.30 13.93
N ASP A 49 -25.02 16.42 13.06
CA ASP A 49 -24.21 15.83 11.98
C ASP A 49 -23.72 16.90 10.99
N GLN A 50 -24.55 17.90 10.67
CA GLN A 50 -24.15 19.02 9.82
C GLN A 50 -23.10 19.91 10.49
N MET A 51 -23.25 20.20 11.79
CA MET A 51 -22.27 20.96 12.57
C MET A 51 -20.94 20.22 12.66
N ASN A 52 -20.96 18.91 12.92
CA ASN A 52 -19.75 18.08 12.96
C ASN A 52 -19.01 18.11 11.63
N LYS A 53 -19.70 17.91 10.51
CA LYS A 53 -19.09 18.00 9.17
C LYS A 53 -18.48 19.37 8.89
N ALA A 54 -19.14 20.45 9.31
CA ALA A 54 -18.63 21.80 9.14
C ALA A 54 -17.37 22.04 10.00
N LEU A 55 -17.35 21.55 11.24
CA LEU A 55 -16.20 21.62 12.13
C LEU A 55 -15.03 20.80 11.59
N ASP A 56 -15.25 19.56 11.19
CA ASP A 56 -14.22 18.69 10.62
C ASP A 56 -13.60 19.31 9.36
N GLY A 57 -14.43 19.91 8.49
CA GLY A 57 -13.95 20.63 7.31
C GLY A 57 -13.12 21.87 7.66
N ALA A 58 -13.55 22.65 8.66
CA ALA A 58 -12.81 23.82 9.12
C ALA A 58 -11.48 23.44 9.77
N ILE A 59 -11.47 22.42 10.63
CA ILE A 59 -10.27 21.88 11.28
C ILE A 59 -9.30 21.34 10.22
N GLY A 60 -9.79 20.55 9.26
CA GLY A 60 -8.97 20.02 8.17
C GLY A 60 -8.31 21.13 7.35
N THR A 61 -9.07 22.17 6.98
CA THR A 61 -8.55 23.32 6.21
C THR A 61 -7.50 24.11 7.01
N TYR A 62 -7.76 24.33 8.31
CA TYR A 62 -6.81 25.01 9.19
C TYR A 62 -5.52 24.20 9.34
N ALA A 63 -5.63 22.90 9.65
CA ALA A 63 -4.49 22.00 9.78
C ALA A 63 -3.66 21.95 8.50
N GLN A 64 -4.30 21.82 7.34
CA GLN A 64 -3.64 21.84 6.04
C GLN A 64 -2.85 23.15 5.83
N THR A 65 -3.49 24.29 6.07
CA THR A 65 -2.88 25.61 5.88
C THR A 65 -1.70 25.82 6.83
N SER A 66 -1.88 25.47 8.11
CA SER A 66 -0.85 25.62 9.14
C SER A 66 0.35 24.70 8.88
N CYS A 67 0.12 23.43 8.50
CA CYS A 67 1.19 22.50 8.13
C CYS A 67 1.98 22.98 6.92
N LEU A 68 1.29 23.41 5.86
CA LEU A 68 1.94 23.95 4.66
C LEU A 68 2.79 25.17 4.98
N GLN A 69 2.25 26.11 5.76
CA GLN A 69 2.97 27.32 6.13
C GLN A 69 4.20 27.00 6.97
N LEU A 70 4.07 26.13 7.98
CA LEU A 70 5.18 25.73 8.85
C LEU A 70 6.29 25.04 8.05
N THR A 71 5.96 24.01 7.28
CA THR A 71 6.94 23.22 6.51
C THR A 71 7.58 24.03 5.38
N THR A 72 6.82 24.92 4.74
CA THR A 72 7.37 25.87 3.76
C THR A 72 8.35 26.85 4.41
N ASN A 73 8.04 27.35 5.62
CA ASN A 73 8.94 28.23 6.32
C ASN A 73 10.21 27.49 6.74
N MET A 74 10.08 26.32 7.36
CA MET A 74 11.22 25.49 7.74
C MET A 74 12.13 25.15 6.57
N SER A 75 11.58 24.73 5.43
CA SER A 75 12.37 24.41 4.22
C SER A 75 13.11 25.62 3.65
N LYS A 76 12.58 26.84 3.84
CA LYS A 76 13.22 28.09 3.40
C LYS A 76 14.26 28.64 4.37
N THR A 77 14.05 28.46 5.68
CA THR A 77 14.86 29.14 6.70
C THR A 77 15.89 28.25 7.37
N LEU A 78 15.65 26.94 7.44
CA LEU A 78 16.56 26.00 8.08
C LEU A 78 17.40 25.27 7.03
N PRO A 79 18.69 24.98 7.28
CA PRO A 79 19.45 24.04 6.46
C PRO A 79 18.90 22.61 6.60
N ARG A 80 19.21 21.74 5.64
CA ARG A 80 18.64 20.39 5.56
C ARG A 80 18.94 19.55 6.80
N GLU A 81 20.16 19.64 7.31
CA GLU A 81 20.63 18.86 8.45
C GLU A 81 19.80 19.14 9.71
N LEU A 82 19.38 20.39 9.92
CA LEU A 82 18.49 20.74 11.04
C LEU A 82 17.07 20.24 10.83
N ARG A 83 16.60 20.19 9.57
CA ARG A 83 15.27 19.61 9.27
C ARG A 83 15.26 18.10 9.47
N ASP A 84 16.31 17.41 9.05
CA ASP A 84 16.45 15.97 9.24
C ASP A 84 16.41 15.59 10.72
N ILE A 85 17.00 16.40 11.62
CA ILE A 85 16.88 16.23 13.08
C ILE A 85 15.42 16.38 13.54
N VAL A 86 14.70 17.38 13.04
CA VAL A 86 13.29 17.57 13.40
C VAL A 86 12.43 16.41 12.89
N TYR A 87 12.63 15.97 11.65
CA TYR A 87 11.92 14.83 11.07
C TYR A 87 12.22 13.55 11.85
N SER A 88 13.48 13.29 12.19
CA SER A 88 13.88 12.12 12.98
C SER A 88 13.30 12.11 14.39
N TYR A 89 13.01 13.29 14.95
CA TYR A 89 12.35 13.40 16.26
C TYR A 89 10.85 13.17 16.18
N ILE A 90 10.21 13.55 15.07
CA ILE A 90 8.76 13.43 14.89
C ILE A 90 8.38 12.01 14.45
N LEU A 91 9.17 11.42 13.55
CA LEU A 91 8.94 10.09 13.03
C LEU A 91 9.29 9.04 14.06
N ASP A 92 8.30 8.24 14.45
CA ASP A 92 8.55 7.07 15.28
C ASP A 92 8.80 5.81 14.43
N GLU A 93 9.27 4.74 15.09
CA GLU A 93 9.55 3.46 14.43
C GLU A 93 8.29 2.80 13.84
N GLU A 94 7.10 3.10 14.37
CA GLU A 94 5.83 2.55 13.89
C GLU A 94 5.42 3.20 12.56
N GLU A 95 5.58 4.52 12.45
CA GLU A 95 5.36 5.30 11.24
C GLU A 95 6.35 4.90 10.14
N ILE A 96 7.63 4.76 10.49
CA ILE A 96 8.67 4.27 9.58
C ILE A 96 8.30 2.87 9.08
N GLY A 97 7.98 1.94 9.99
CA GLY A 97 7.58 0.57 9.64
C GLY A 97 6.35 0.54 8.73
N THR A 98 5.37 1.41 8.98
CA THR A 98 4.17 1.54 8.15
C THR A 98 4.51 2.00 6.73
N VAL A 99 5.34 3.04 6.58
CA VAL A 99 5.76 3.53 5.25
C VAL A 99 6.57 2.48 4.50
N VAL A 100 7.52 1.81 5.16
CA VAL A 100 8.31 0.73 4.58
C VAL A 100 7.42 -0.41 4.09
N GLN A 101 6.45 -0.82 4.90
CA GLN A 101 5.50 -1.87 4.53
C GLN A 101 4.64 -1.44 3.33
N GLN A 102 4.21 -0.19 3.25
CA GLN A 102 3.48 0.32 2.09
C GLN A 102 4.33 0.31 0.81
N VAL A 103 5.60 0.74 0.88
CA VAL A 103 6.53 0.69 -0.25
C VAL A 103 6.78 -0.75 -0.70
N ARG A 104 6.92 -1.67 0.25
CA ARG A 104 7.04 -3.11 -0.05
C ARG A 104 5.80 -3.64 -0.76
N LEU A 105 4.61 -3.36 -0.23
CA LEU A 105 3.35 -3.77 -0.85
C LEU A 105 3.17 -3.16 -2.24
N GLN A 106 3.60 -1.92 -2.46
CA GLN A 106 3.61 -1.30 -3.79
C GLN A 106 4.48 -2.08 -4.78
N LEU A 107 5.64 -2.56 -4.32
CA LEU A 107 6.57 -3.33 -5.13
C LEU A 107 6.04 -4.74 -5.46
N GLU A 108 5.46 -5.41 -4.47
CA GLU A 108 5.01 -6.80 -4.57
C GLU A 108 3.60 -6.96 -5.18
N SER A 109 2.71 -5.98 -5.02
CA SER A 109 1.30 -6.11 -5.44
C SER A 109 1.05 -5.79 -6.92
N GLU A 110 0.16 -6.58 -7.56
CA GLU A 110 -0.30 -6.39 -8.96
C GLU A 110 -1.10 -5.12 -9.19
N CYS A 111 -1.77 -4.62 -8.15
CA CYS A 111 -2.79 -3.59 -8.30
C CYS A 111 -2.29 -2.15 -8.38
N CYS A 112 -1.00 -1.86 -8.14
CA CYS A 112 -0.53 -0.48 -7.91
C CYS A 112 0.12 0.22 -9.12
N THR A 113 -0.26 -0.11 -10.36
CA THR A 113 0.15 0.66 -11.55
C THR A 113 -0.66 1.95 -11.74
N HIS A 114 -1.79 2.10 -11.05
CA HIS A 114 -2.62 3.30 -11.08
C HIS A 114 -2.84 3.84 -9.66
N ALA A 115 -2.61 5.14 -9.48
CA ALA A 115 -2.69 5.83 -8.20
C ALA A 115 -4.11 5.79 -7.57
N PRO A 116 -4.22 6.00 -6.25
CA PRO A 116 -3.43 5.41 -5.19
C PRO A 116 -4.09 4.09 -4.75
N CYS A 117 -3.30 3.02 -4.59
CA CYS A 117 -3.73 1.90 -3.77
C CYS A 117 -4.20 2.46 -2.41
N SER A 118 -5.32 1.98 -1.88
CA SER A 118 -6.06 2.54 -0.72
C SER A 118 -5.28 2.55 0.60
N PHE A 119 -3.96 2.43 0.55
CA PHE A 119 -3.08 2.67 1.67
C PHE A 119 -3.26 4.12 2.11
N SER A 120 -3.62 4.32 3.37
CA SER A 120 -3.61 5.62 3.99
C SER A 120 -2.18 6.14 3.97
N ILE A 121 -1.85 6.95 2.97
CA ILE A 121 -0.59 7.69 2.92
C ILE A 121 -0.56 8.55 4.19
N PRO A 122 0.48 8.46 5.02
CA PRO A 122 0.57 9.29 6.21
C PRO A 122 0.44 10.77 5.84
N LEU A 123 -0.23 11.57 6.68
CA LEU A 123 -0.52 12.98 6.37
C LEU A 123 0.74 13.80 6.10
N PHE A 124 1.87 13.44 6.72
CA PHE A 124 3.17 14.07 6.50
C PHE A 124 3.80 13.76 5.12
N MET A 125 3.21 12.85 4.35
CA MET A 125 3.58 12.51 2.97
C MET A 125 2.57 13.02 1.94
N ASP A 126 1.40 13.48 2.40
CA ASP A 126 0.35 14.01 1.54
C ASP A 126 0.72 15.42 1.07
N THR A 127 0.88 15.59 -0.24
CA THR A 127 1.27 16.88 -0.85
C THR A 127 0.23 17.98 -0.69
N ARG A 128 -0.98 17.64 -0.22
CA ARG A 128 -1.98 18.61 0.21
C ARG A 128 -1.58 19.29 1.54
N PHE A 129 -0.88 18.60 2.43
CA PHE A 129 -0.47 19.07 3.76
C PHE A 129 0.99 19.53 3.82
N VAL A 130 1.86 18.96 2.97
CA VAL A 130 3.29 19.28 2.94
C VAL A 130 3.77 19.58 1.51
N PRO A 131 4.72 20.51 1.31
CA PRO A 131 5.33 20.72 0.00
C PRO A 131 6.04 19.44 -0.50
N LEU A 132 5.97 19.17 -1.82
CA LEU A 132 6.63 18.03 -2.44
C LEU A 132 8.12 17.86 -2.05
N PRO A 133 8.95 18.93 -1.99
CA PRO A 133 10.33 18.80 -1.54
C PRO A 133 10.47 18.26 -0.11
N VAL A 134 9.56 18.67 0.78
CA VAL A 134 9.55 18.23 2.19
C VAL A 134 9.13 16.77 2.28
N ALA A 135 8.06 16.36 1.58
CA ALA A 135 7.64 14.96 1.52
C ALA A 135 8.77 14.05 0.99
N LYS A 136 9.49 14.52 -0.03
CA LYS A 136 10.67 13.81 -0.56
C LYS A 136 11.78 13.68 0.48
N GLU A 137 12.14 14.76 1.17
CA GLU A 137 13.18 14.75 2.22
C GLU A 137 12.84 13.75 3.34
N VAL A 138 11.58 13.77 3.80
CA VAL A 138 11.08 12.83 4.80
C VAL A 138 11.17 11.38 4.30
N LEU A 139 10.76 11.11 3.06
CA LEU A 139 10.84 9.77 2.49
C LEU A 139 12.28 9.27 2.32
N GLU A 140 13.20 10.15 1.94
CA GLU A 140 14.65 9.85 1.86
C GLU A 140 15.20 9.49 3.25
N LEU A 141 14.80 10.23 4.29
CA LEU A 141 15.20 9.95 5.67
C LEU A 141 14.68 8.59 6.15
N ILE A 142 13.42 8.26 5.87
CA ILE A 142 12.83 6.95 6.19
C ILE A 142 13.59 5.83 5.49
N ALA A 143 13.91 5.99 4.20
CA ALA A 143 14.68 5.02 3.45
C ALA A 143 16.07 4.80 4.06
N ASP A 144 16.77 5.88 4.41
CA ASP A 144 18.10 5.83 5.00
C ASP A 144 18.08 5.26 6.44
N HIS A 145 17.01 5.47 7.19
CA HIS A 145 16.82 4.86 8.51
C HIS A 145 16.58 3.36 8.38
N HIS A 146 15.63 2.95 7.52
CA HIS A 146 15.33 1.54 7.29
C HIS A 146 16.57 0.77 6.81
N ALA A 147 17.33 1.34 5.87
CA ALA A 147 18.57 0.76 5.37
C ALA A 147 19.60 0.47 6.47
N ARG A 148 19.59 1.23 7.57
CA ARG A 148 20.54 1.08 8.69
C ARG A 148 20.02 0.18 9.81
N THR A 149 18.77 -0.29 9.75
CA THR A 149 18.14 -1.09 10.81
C THR A 149 18.24 -2.58 10.47
N PRO A 150 19.13 -3.34 11.13
CA PRO A 150 19.50 -4.72 10.74
C PRO A 150 18.37 -5.75 10.90
N ASP A 151 17.44 -5.55 11.84
CA ASP A 151 16.33 -6.49 12.09
C ASP A 151 15.33 -6.57 10.92
N ILE A 152 15.30 -5.56 10.06
CA ILE A 152 14.42 -5.48 8.88
C ILE A 152 15.23 -5.70 7.58
N ALA A 153 16.55 -5.47 7.62
CA ALA A 153 17.46 -5.67 6.50
C ALA A 153 17.53 -7.14 6.02
N ASN A 154 17.18 -8.13 6.84
CA ASN A 154 17.18 -9.55 6.41
C ASN A 154 15.92 -9.99 5.66
N THR A 155 15.06 -9.05 5.25
CA THR A 155 13.80 -9.40 4.62
C THR A 155 13.98 -9.51 3.11
N GLU A 156 13.77 -10.72 2.58
CA GLU A 156 13.79 -10.97 1.13
C GLU A 156 12.72 -10.13 0.43
N VAL A 157 13.11 -9.39 -0.61
CA VAL A 157 12.21 -8.59 -1.44
C VAL A 157 12.07 -9.24 -2.81
N VAL A 158 10.83 -9.48 -3.24
CA VAL A 158 10.51 -10.16 -4.50
C VAL A 158 9.76 -9.22 -5.44
N PRO A 159 10.47 -8.33 -6.18
CA PRO A 159 9.81 -7.52 -7.19
C PRO A 159 9.24 -8.39 -8.31
N LYS A 160 8.14 -7.96 -8.96
CA LYS A 160 7.58 -8.71 -10.09
C LYS A 160 8.49 -8.72 -11.31
N SER A 161 9.21 -7.63 -11.52
CA SER A 161 10.28 -7.55 -12.50
C SER A 161 11.43 -6.68 -11.99
N ALA A 162 12.65 -6.98 -12.42
CA ALA A 162 13.80 -6.13 -12.11
C ALA A 162 13.60 -4.69 -12.58
N ARG A 163 13.04 -4.50 -13.78
CA ARG A 163 12.78 -3.17 -14.32
C ARG A 163 11.79 -2.38 -13.47
N GLN A 164 10.74 -3.02 -12.98
CA GLN A 164 9.84 -2.40 -12.01
C GLN A 164 10.61 -1.97 -10.75
N PHE A 165 11.48 -2.82 -10.21
CA PHE A 165 12.28 -2.45 -9.03
C PHE A 165 13.20 -1.25 -9.26
N LEU A 166 13.79 -1.14 -10.45
CA LEU A 166 14.72 -0.07 -10.82
C LEU A 166 14.02 1.26 -11.08
N ASP A 167 12.89 1.21 -11.80
CA ASP A 167 12.20 2.41 -12.29
C ASP A 167 11.13 2.90 -11.29
N MET A 168 10.73 2.08 -10.32
CA MET A 168 9.63 2.41 -9.42
C MET A 168 10.02 3.48 -8.40
N GLN A 169 9.12 4.46 -8.29
CA GLN A 169 9.13 5.53 -7.30
C GLN A 169 8.28 5.14 -6.09
N ALA A 170 8.83 5.32 -4.89
CA ALA A 170 8.16 5.02 -3.63
C ALA A 170 6.99 5.99 -3.40
N LEU A 171 5.79 5.44 -3.21
CA LEU A 171 4.55 6.17 -2.92
C LEU A 171 4.26 7.33 -3.90
N HIS A 172 4.64 7.16 -5.18
CA HIS A 172 4.53 8.20 -6.23
C HIS A 172 5.34 9.49 -5.97
N LEU A 173 6.29 9.44 -5.04
CA LEU A 173 7.23 10.51 -4.75
C LEU A 173 8.57 10.23 -5.45
N PRO A 174 9.38 11.25 -5.80
CA PRO A 174 10.61 11.08 -6.57
C PRO A 174 11.78 10.52 -5.73
N VAL A 175 11.54 9.39 -5.06
CA VAL A 175 12.50 8.60 -4.30
C VAL A 175 12.45 7.17 -4.84
N PRO A 176 13.56 6.62 -5.34
CA PRO A 176 13.58 5.25 -5.86
C PRO A 176 13.28 4.22 -4.78
N VAL A 177 12.44 3.22 -5.09
CA VAL A 177 12.14 2.10 -4.17
C VAL A 177 13.41 1.34 -3.77
N SER A 178 14.38 1.24 -4.68
CA SER A 178 15.66 0.58 -4.44
C SER A 178 16.45 1.15 -3.25
N ARG A 179 16.20 2.40 -2.86
CA ARG A 179 16.85 3.04 -1.69
C ARG A 179 16.37 2.46 -0.36
N PHE A 180 15.12 2.01 -0.28
CA PHE A 180 14.55 1.41 0.95
C PHE A 180 15.17 0.08 1.29
N PHE A 181 15.58 -0.66 0.26
CA PHE A 181 15.98 -2.06 0.39
C PHE A 181 17.46 -2.25 0.13
N SER A 182 18.30 -1.21 0.31
CA SER A 182 19.73 -1.18 -0.01
C SER A 182 20.52 -2.35 0.61
N GLU A 183 20.18 -2.73 1.84
CA GLU A 183 20.80 -3.84 2.56
C GLU A 183 19.99 -5.14 2.51
N SER A 184 18.81 -5.13 1.90
CA SER A 184 17.94 -6.30 1.80
C SER A 184 18.40 -7.29 0.75
N ASP A 185 18.24 -8.57 1.05
CA ASP A 185 18.37 -9.64 0.08
C ASP A 185 17.32 -9.49 -1.01
N LEU A 186 17.77 -9.53 -2.26
CA LEU A 186 16.93 -9.33 -3.43
C LEU A 186 16.71 -10.64 -4.15
N ARG A 187 15.44 -11.00 -4.34
CA ARG A 187 15.04 -12.13 -5.19
C ARG A 187 14.29 -11.64 -6.41
N ILE A 188 14.98 -11.54 -7.52
CA ILE A 188 14.41 -11.05 -8.76
C ILE A 188 13.88 -12.22 -9.58
N LYS A 189 12.58 -12.20 -9.88
CA LYS A 189 11.97 -13.09 -10.85
C LYS A 189 11.98 -12.42 -12.22
N LEU A 190 12.57 -13.08 -13.21
CA LEU A 190 12.55 -12.64 -14.59
C LEU A 190 11.79 -13.66 -15.42
N HIS A 191 10.58 -13.30 -15.82
CA HIS A 191 9.84 -14.05 -16.82
C HIS A 191 10.35 -13.66 -18.19
N LEU A 192 11.07 -14.56 -18.86
CA LEU A 192 11.64 -14.28 -20.19
C LEU A 192 10.56 -13.94 -21.22
N ALA A 193 9.37 -14.54 -21.08
CA ALA A 193 8.20 -14.24 -21.89
C ALA A 193 7.76 -12.76 -21.79
N ASP A 194 7.98 -12.10 -20.66
CA ASP A 194 7.63 -10.69 -20.47
C ASP A 194 8.63 -9.75 -21.14
N LEU A 195 9.82 -10.26 -21.51
CA LEU A 195 10.85 -9.50 -22.21
C LEU A 195 10.68 -9.56 -23.73
N LEU A 196 10.00 -10.60 -24.25
CA LEU A 196 9.79 -10.80 -25.69
C LEU A 196 9.00 -9.68 -26.40
N PRO A 197 7.93 -9.09 -25.82
CA PRO A 197 7.21 -7.99 -26.47
C PRO A 197 8.08 -6.75 -26.73
N PHE A 198 9.16 -6.57 -25.96
CA PHE A 198 10.11 -5.47 -26.15
C PHE A 198 11.10 -5.73 -27.29
N LEU A 199 11.17 -6.97 -27.79
CA LEU A 199 11.98 -7.38 -28.93
C LEU A 199 11.22 -7.21 -30.27
N ASN A 200 9.90 -6.96 -30.25
CA ASN A 200 9.08 -6.89 -31.48
C ASN A 200 9.19 -5.58 -32.28
N PHE A 201 10.24 -4.78 -32.07
CA PHE A 201 10.49 -3.56 -32.86
C PHE A 201 11.66 -3.81 -33.84
N ASP A 202 11.34 -4.03 -35.11
CA ASP A 202 12.25 -4.01 -36.27
C ASP A 202 13.46 -4.98 -36.26
N ILE A 203 13.41 -6.07 -35.49
CA ILE A 203 14.48 -7.09 -35.49
C ILE A 203 14.28 -8.04 -36.69
N PRO A 204 15.34 -8.35 -37.47
CA PRO A 204 15.26 -9.36 -38.52
C PRO A 204 14.76 -10.71 -37.97
N ASP A 205 13.96 -11.43 -38.75
CA ASP A 205 13.33 -12.73 -38.42
C ASP A 205 14.33 -13.89 -38.17
N GLU A 206 15.62 -13.62 -37.99
CA GLU A 206 16.64 -14.62 -37.71
C GLU A 206 16.66 -14.98 -36.21
N GLU A 207 16.40 -16.25 -35.89
CA GLU A 207 16.31 -16.78 -34.51
C GLU A 207 17.56 -16.47 -33.67
N ASP A 208 18.76 -16.56 -34.26
CA ASP A 208 20.04 -16.28 -33.59
C ASP A 208 20.13 -14.80 -33.15
N SER A 209 19.63 -13.88 -33.97
CA SER A 209 19.63 -12.44 -33.65
C SER A 209 18.69 -12.11 -32.48
N GLN A 210 17.55 -12.80 -32.38
CA GLN A 210 16.59 -12.58 -31.28
C GLN A 210 17.14 -13.06 -29.94
N LEU A 211 17.86 -14.19 -29.93
CA LEU A 211 18.47 -14.74 -28.72
C LEU A 211 19.58 -13.84 -28.18
N GLU A 212 20.46 -13.31 -29.05
CA GLU A 212 21.51 -12.37 -28.64
C GLU A 212 20.93 -11.10 -28.03
N ILE A 213 19.88 -10.54 -28.62
CA ILE A 213 19.22 -9.32 -28.10
C ILE A 213 18.52 -9.60 -26.77
N LEU A 214 17.91 -10.78 -26.59
CA LEU A 214 17.36 -11.20 -25.30
C LEU A 214 18.47 -11.32 -24.24
N ILE A 215 19.60 -11.95 -24.56
CA ILE A 215 20.76 -12.07 -23.67
C ILE A 215 21.22 -10.69 -23.22
N GLU A 216 21.42 -9.75 -24.16
CA GLU A 216 21.91 -8.41 -23.85
C GLU A 216 20.89 -7.60 -23.03
N SER A 217 19.60 -7.75 -23.33
CA SER A 217 18.52 -7.11 -22.57
C SER A 217 18.47 -7.59 -21.12
N VAL A 218 18.55 -8.92 -20.90
CA VAL A 218 18.62 -9.50 -19.55
C VAL A 218 19.89 -9.03 -18.85
N ARG A 219 21.02 -9.02 -19.55
CA ARG A 219 22.29 -8.55 -19.02
C ARG A 219 22.19 -7.12 -18.51
N GLN A 220 21.68 -6.20 -19.32
CA GLN A 220 21.57 -4.79 -18.95
C GLN A 220 20.70 -4.62 -17.69
N ILE A 221 19.54 -5.29 -17.66
CA ILE A 221 18.63 -5.28 -16.50
C ILE A 221 19.35 -5.75 -15.23
N LEU A 222 20.14 -6.83 -15.32
CA LEU A 222 20.86 -7.36 -14.17
C LEU A 222 22.01 -6.46 -13.72
N LEU A 223 22.68 -5.80 -14.66
CA LEU A 223 23.74 -4.83 -14.37
C LEU A 223 23.18 -3.52 -13.81
N ASP A 224 21.93 -3.16 -14.07
CA ASP A 224 21.35 -1.95 -13.48
C ASP A 224 20.94 -2.14 -12.01
N VAL A 225 20.87 -3.39 -11.52
CA VAL A 225 20.62 -3.68 -10.09
C VAL A 225 21.77 -3.12 -9.23
N PRO A 226 21.48 -2.18 -8.30
CA PRO A 226 22.51 -1.61 -7.44
C PRO A 226 23.21 -2.70 -6.61
N ALA A 227 24.53 -2.75 -6.64
CA ALA A 227 25.30 -3.69 -5.83
C ALA A 227 25.48 -3.18 -4.39
N HIS A 228 25.45 -4.08 -3.42
CA HIS A 228 25.72 -3.75 -2.02
C HIS A 228 26.47 -4.90 -1.30
N PRO A 229 27.54 -4.63 -0.52
CA PRO A 229 28.43 -5.66 0.03
C PRO A 229 27.76 -6.64 1.00
N ASN A 230 26.64 -6.23 1.59
CA ASN A 230 25.89 -7.06 2.55
C ASN A 230 24.72 -7.83 1.91
N ARG A 231 24.40 -7.55 0.64
CA ARG A 231 23.20 -8.06 -0.04
C ARG A 231 23.46 -9.38 -0.76
N VAL A 232 22.57 -10.35 -0.58
CA VAL A 232 22.45 -11.53 -1.46
C VAL A 232 21.52 -11.22 -2.62
N LEU A 233 21.92 -11.61 -3.84
CA LEU A 233 21.08 -11.53 -5.03
C LEU A 233 20.71 -12.94 -5.50
N THR A 234 19.42 -13.26 -5.52
CA THR A 234 18.87 -14.49 -6.11
C THR A 234 18.12 -14.15 -7.38
N LEU A 235 18.57 -14.69 -8.50
CA LEU A 235 17.93 -14.51 -9.81
C LEU A 235 17.17 -15.78 -10.17
N GLU A 236 15.88 -15.64 -10.41
CA GLU A 236 15.04 -16.73 -10.90
C GLU A 236 14.63 -16.45 -12.33
N LEU A 237 15.22 -17.18 -13.27
CA LEU A 237 14.91 -17.09 -14.68
C LEU A 237 13.78 -18.09 -14.99
N TRP A 238 12.60 -17.54 -15.29
CA TRP A 238 11.39 -18.30 -15.59
C TRP A 238 11.13 -18.27 -17.09
N GLU A 239 11.11 -19.45 -17.69
CA GLU A 239 10.96 -19.58 -19.12
C GLU A 239 9.67 -20.29 -19.53
N ALA A 240 8.95 -19.68 -20.48
CA ALA A 240 7.78 -20.27 -21.09
C ALA A 240 8.20 -20.98 -22.37
N ARG A 241 8.25 -22.32 -22.35
CA ARG A 241 8.29 -23.19 -23.54
C ARG A 241 9.53 -23.07 -24.46
N SER A 242 10.71 -22.79 -23.94
CA SER A 242 11.95 -22.94 -24.72
C SER A 242 12.37 -24.40 -24.89
N ASN A 243 13.06 -24.66 -26.00
CA ASN A 243 13.76 -25.93 -26.21
C ASN A 243 15.02 -26.00 -25.33
N GLY A 244 15.58 -27.20 -25.15
CA GLY A 244 16.77 -27.37 -24.29
C GLY A 244 18.02 -26.63 -24.78
N SER A 245 18.12 -26.38 -26.09
CA SER A 245 19.25 -25.67 -26.71
C SER A 245 19.24 -24.17 -26.44
N GLU A 246 18.08 -23.51 -26.54
CA GLU A 246 17.90 -22.08 -26.22
C GLU A 246 18.25 -21.79 -24.77
N LYS A 247 17.81 -22.67 -23.86
CA LYS A 247 18.17 -22.60 -22.42
C LYS A 247 19.66 -22.58 -22.21
N GLU A 248 20.36 -23.52 -22.82
CA GLU A 248 21.79 -23.67 -22.62
C GLU A 248 22.56 -22.52 -23.28
N ALA A 249 22.08 -22.02 -24.42
CA ALA A 249 22.65 -20.85 -25.09
C ALA A 249 22.45 -19.56 -24.26
N LEU A 250 21.24 -19.31 -23.73
CA LEU A 250 20.97 -18.19 -22.82
C LEU A 250 21.80 -18.30 -21.54
N ARG A 251 21.91 -19.50 -20.97
CA ARG A 251 22.75 -19.76 -19.81
C ARG A 251 24.21 -19.45 -20.10
N THR A 252 24.72 -19.94 -21.22
CA THR A 252 26.11 -19.72 -21.63
C THR A 252 26.38 -18.24 -21.89
N GLY A 253 25.46 -17.55 -22.57
CA GLY A 253 25.55 -16.11 -22.83
C GLY A 253 25.57 -15.26 -21.57
N LEU A 254 24.83 -15.66 -20.52
CA LEU A 254 24.77 -14.92 -19.26
C LEU A 254 25.87 -15.26 -18.26
N LEU A 255 26.66 -16.34 -18.47
CA LEU A 255 27.73 -16.74 -17.53
C LEU A 255 28.70 -15.58 -17.22
N GLY A 256 29.12 -14.84 -18.25
CA GLY A 256 30.01 -13.69 -18.10
C GLY A 256 29.38 -12.58 -17.26
N THR A 257 28.08 -12.36 -17.42
CA THR A 257 27.30 -11.38 -16.64
C THR A 257 27.22 -11.77 -15.17
N VAL A 258 27.04 -13.05 -14.84
CA VAL A 258 26.99 -13.50 -13.43
C VAL A 258 28.29 -13.16 -12.70
N GLU A 259 29.42 -13.46 -13.34
CA GLU A 259 30.74 -13.18 -12.78
C GLU A 259 31.04 -11.68 -12.74
N GLU A 260 30.47 -10.90 -13.66
CA GLU A 260 30.50 -9.44 -13.60
C GLU A 260 29.71 -8.92 -12.39
N ILE A 261 28.49 -9.37 -12.17
CA ILE A 261 27.65 -8.96 -11.04
C ILE A 261 28.32 -9.30 -9.70
N LYS A 262 28.85 -10.51 -9.54
CA LYS A 262 29.60 -10.91 -8.33
C LYS A 262 30.74 -9.92 -8.02
N ARG A 263 31.46 -9.47 -9.05
CA ARG A 263 32.58 -8.51 -8.90
C ARG A 263 32.13 -7.10 -8.51
N ARG A 264 30.86 -6.73 -8.69
CA ARG A 264 30.34 -5.40 -8.34
C ARG A 264 30.08 -5.22 -6.84
N GLY A 265 30.29 -6.27 -6.05
CA GLY A 265 30.25 -6.20 -4.59
C GLY A 265 28.93 -6.63 -3.98
N PHE A 266 28.26 -7.64 -4.55
CA PHE A 266 27.25 -8.40 -3.80
C PHE A 266 27.93 -9.38 -2.84
N LYS A 267 27.26 -9.71 -1.73
CA LYS A 267 27.73 -10.74 -0.79
C LYS A 267 27.75 -12.11 -1.45
N GLU A 268 26.66 -12.44 -2.14
CA GLU A 268 26.46 -13.70 -2.85
C GLU A 268 25.50 -13.48 -4.03
N VAL A 269 25.73 -14.20 -5.12
CA VAL A 269 24.85 -14.19 -6.31
C VAL A 269 24.51 -15.63 -6.67
N SER A 270 23.22 -15.95 -6.67
CA SER A 270 22.68 -17.26 -7.03
C SER A 270 21.73 -17.13 -8.21
N ILE A 271 21.75 -18.11 -9.13
CA ILE A 271 20.86 -18.16 -10.29
C ILE A 271 20.15 -19.50 -10.35
N GLY A 272 18.83 -19.46 -10.29
CA GLY A 272 17.94 -20.59 -10.50
C GLY A 272 17.27 -20.52 -11.87
N TRP A 273 17.21 -21.66 -12.56
CA TRP A 273 16.55 -21.81 -13.85
C TRP A 273 15.27 -22.63 -13.66
N TYR A 274 14.12 -22.04 -13.99
CA TYR A 274 12.82 -22.65 -13.75
C TYR A 274 12.02 -22.77 -15.04
N SER A 275 11.47 -23.96 -15.27
CA SER A 275 10.47 -24.21 -16.31
C SER A 275 9.08 -24.26 -15.71
N ARG A 276 8.11 -23.60 -16.35
CA ARG A 276 6.70 -23.70 -15.96
C ARG A 276 6.25 -25.15 -16.23
N ARG A 277 6.06 -25.96 -15.18
CA ARG A 277 5.40 -27.27 -15.34
C ARG A 277 3.97 -27.00 -15.79
N THR A 278 3.62 -27.39 -17.01
CA THR A 278 2.24 -27.46 -17.47
C THR A 278 1.53 -28.53 -16.66
N SER A 279 0.70 -28.12 -15.71
CA SER A 279 -0.32 -28.96 -15.07
C SER A 279 -1.50 -29.14 -15.99
#